data_AF-A0A0G1X0W8-F1
#
_entry.id   AF-A0A0G1X0W8-F1
#
_cell.length_a   1.000
_cell.length_b   1.000
_cell.length_c   1.000
_cell.angle_alpha   90.00
_cell.angle_beta   90.00
_cell.angle_gamma   90.00
#
_symmetry.space_group_name_H-M   'P 1'
#
loop_
_entity.id
_entity.type
_entity.pdbx_description
1 polymer ?
#
loop_
_entity_poly.entity_id
_entity_poly.type
_entity_poly.pdbx_seq_one_letter_code
_entity_poly.pdbx_strand_id
1 'polypeptide(L)'
;MDKKIARLTYNQLELLAFFLKKPEAVLTVAEMEQATALKQKTLGGVLSSLSRTKFRDNSLIQPMGRAKNGVGLRWVLNKDIIDVYRAQLEVKRLLASYK
;
A
#
# COMPACT_ATOMS: atom_id res chain seq x y z
N MET A 1 -0.56 -13.37 9.03
CA MET A 1 -0.76 -12.11 8.29
C MET A 1 -0.25 -10.95 9.15
N ASP A 2 -0.78 -10.84 10.36
CA ASP A 2 -0.56 -9.73 11.30
C ASP A 2 0.93 -9.49 11.65
N LYS A 3 1.73 -10.55 11.87
CA LYS A 3 3.17 -10.42 12.15
C LYS A 3 3.98 -9.71 11.06
N LYS A 4 3.53 -9.73 9.79
CA LYS A 4 4.22 -9.04 8.69
C LYS A 4 3.80 -7.58 8.62
N ILE A 5 2.52 -7.27 8.79
CA ILE A 5 2.00 -5.90 8.84
C ILE A 5 2.61 -5.15 10.03
N ALA A 6 2.76 -5.81 11.18
CA ALA A 6 3.38 -5.25 12.38
C ALA A 6 4.86 -4.83 12.23
N ARG A 7 5.54 -5.26 11.16
CA ARG A 7 6.94 -4.88 10.87
C ARG A 7 7.06 -3.75 9.85
N LEU A 8 5.94 -3.27 9.33
CA LEU A 8 5.94 -2.17 8.37
C LEU A 8 6.27 -0.85 9.08
N THR A 9 7.03 -0.01 8.40
CA THR A 9 7.35 1.35 8.85
C THR A 9 6.12 2.25 8.77
N TYR A 10 6.16 3.39 9.44
CA TYR A 10 5.09 4.39 9.40
C TYR A 10 4.64 4.72 7.95
N ASN A 11 5.59 5.05 7.06
CA ASN A 11 5.26 5.38 5.66
C ASN A 11 4.64 4.20 4.90
N GLN A 12 5.09 2.97 5.17
CA GLN A 12 4.49 1.78 4.58
C GLN A 12 3.07 1.55 5.09
N LEU A 13 2.83 1.76 6.39
CA LEU A 13 1.51 1.67 7.01
C LEU A 13 0.56 2.76 6.50
N GLU A 14 1.04 4.00 6.34
CA GLU A 14 0.26 5.10 5.78
C GLU A 14 -0.21 4.78 4.36
N LEU A 15 0.72 4.33 3.50
CA LEU A 15 0.37 3.96 2.13
C LEU A 15 -0.55 2.75 2.08
N LEU A 16 -0.29 1.73 2.90
CA LEU A 16 -1.15 0.55 2.99
C LEU A 16 -2.56 0.91 3.49
N ALA A 17 -2.69 1.84 4.44
CA ALA A 17 -3.99 2.33 4.89
C ALA A 17 -4.78 2.96 3.74
N PHE A 18 -4.12 3.66 2.81
CA PHE A 18 -4.78 4.24 1.64
C PHE A 18 -5.29 3.16 0.67
N PHE A 19 -4.46 2.15 0.37
CA PHE A 19 -4.91 0.97 -0.42
C PHE A 19 -6.10 0.27 0.23
N LEU A 20 -6.03 0.03 1.55
CA LEU A 20 -7.07 -0.67 2.29
C LEU A 20 -8.39 0.10 2.35
N LYS A 21 -8.39 1.44 2.29
CA LYS A 21 -9.62 2.25 2.18
C LYS A 21 -10.33 2.06 0.83
N LYS A 22 -9.59 1.68 -0.21
CA LYS A 22 -10.09 1.49 -1.57
C LYS A 22 -9.54 0.17 -2.15
N PRO A 23 -9.90 -1.00 -1.58
CA PRO A 23 -9.24 -2.26 -1.87
C PRO A 23 -9.40 -2.72 -3.33
N GLU A 24 -10.46 -2.25 -4.00
CA GLU A 24 -10.75 -2.54 -5.42
C GLU A 24 -10.16 -1.51 -6.39
N ALA A 25 -9.60 -0.41 -5.88
CA ALA A 25 -9.15 0.67 -6.73
C ALA A 25 -7.77 0.38 -7.33
N VAL A 26 -7.65 0.69 -8.60
CA VAL A 26 -6.37 0.79 -9.30
C VAL A 26 -5.88 2.23 -9.15
N LEU A 27 -4.87 2.45 -8.33
CA LEU A 27 -4.37 3.76 -7.94
C LEU A 27 -3.13 4.15 -8.74
N THR A 28 -3.09 5.39 -9.21
CA THR A 28 -1.91 6.01 -9.82
C THR A 28 -0.99 6.61 -8.77
N VAL A 29 0.28 6.83 -9.14
CA VAL A 29 1.24 7.57 -8.29
C VAL A 29 0.69 8.94 -7.92
N ALA A 30 0.11 9.68 -8.87
CA ALA A 30 -0.45 11.02 -8.62
C ALA A 30 -1.58 11.01 -7.57
N GLU A 31 -2.51 10.05 -7.64
CA GLU A 31 -3.58 9.92 -6.64
C GLU A 31 -3.02 9.61 -5.25
N MET A 32 -2.00 8.76 -5.16
CA MET A 32 -1.33 8.44 -3.90
C MET A 32 -0.55 9.63 -3.34
N GLU A 33 0.10 10.42 -4.19
CA GLU A 33 0.75 11.67 -3.77
C GLU A 33 -0.27 12.69 -3.26
N GLN A 34 -1.45 12.80 -3.85
CA GLN A 34 -2.48 13.72 -3.37
C GLN A 34 -3.09 13.28 -2.03
N ALA A 35 -3.19 11.97 -1.80
CA ALA A 35 -3.88 11.41 -0.64
C ALA A 35 -2.97 11.13 0.58
N THR A 36 -1.65 11.14 0.41
CA THR A 36 -0.68 10.82 1.47
C THR A 36 0.37 11.91 1.62
N ALA A 37 1.09 11.92 2.74
CA ALA A 37 2.26 12.78 2.92
C ALA A 37 3.45 12.36 2.04
N LEU A 38 3.41 11.16 1.44
CA LEU A 38 4.49 10.61 0.64
C LEU A 38 4.56 11.26 -0.74
N LYS A 39 5.74 11.72 -1.13
CA LYS A 39 5.99 12.37 -2.42
C LYS A 39 7.14 11.70 -3.18
N GLN A 40 7.04 11.73 -4.50
CA GLN A 40 8.09 11.43 -5.48
C GLN A 40 8.89 10.17 -5.13
N LYS A 41 10.22 10.31 -4.96
CA LYS A 41 11.17 9.22 -4.69
C LYS A 41 10.80 8.43 -3.43
N THR A 42 10.31 9.11 -2.39
CA THR A 42 9.88 8.45 -1.15
C THR A 42 8.69 7.53 -1.41
N LEU A 43 7.67 8.03 -2.10
CA LEU A 43 6.50 7.22 -2.49
C LEU A 43 6.90 6.04 -3.37
N GLY A 44 7.76 6.26 -4.37
CA GLY A 44 8.28 5.19 -5.23
C GLY A 44 9.04 4.11 -4.46
N GLY A 45 9.85 4.51 -3.48
CA GLY A 45 10.56 3.59 -2.58
C GLY A 45 9.61 2.77 -1.71
N VAL A 46 8.57 3.41 -1.15
CA VAL A 46 7.55 2.72 -0.34
C VAL A 46 6.74 1.74 -1.19
N LEU A 47 6.31 2.14 -2.40
CA LEU A 47 5.63 1.25 -3.36
C LEU A 47 6.48 0.02 -3.71
N SER A 48 7.75 0.23 -4.05
CA SER A 48 8.70 -0.85 -4.34
C SER A 48 8.91 -1.77 -3.13
N SER A 49 8.88 -1.22 -1.92
CA SER A 49 9.02 -2.03 -0.70
C SER A 49 7.75 -2.85 -0.40
N LEU A 50 6.56 -2.24 -0.52
CA LEU A 50 5.29 -2.93 -0.33
C LEU A 50 5.07 -4.02 -1.39
N SER A 51 5.44 -3.78 -2.65
CA SER A 51 5.32 -4.78 -3.72
C SER A 51 6.25 -5.98 -3.53
N ARG A 52 7.38 -5.80 -2.82
CA ARG A 52 8.28 -6.89 -2.41
C ARG A 52 7.81 -7.60 -1.14
N THR A 53 6.86 -7.02 -0.40
CA THR A 53 6.30 -7.66 0.79
C THR A 53 5.37 -8.80 0.36
N LYS A 54 5.83 -10.04 0.52
CA LYS A 54 5.07 -11.24 0.14
C LYS A 54 4.21 -11.80 1.27
N PHE A 55 2.99 -12.22 0.97
CA PHE A 55 2.13 -13.05 1.81
C PHE A 55 1.74 -14.30 1.02
N ARG A 56 2.02 -15.50 1.55
CA ARG A 56 1.77 -16.76 0.83
C ARG A 56 2.30 -16.69 -0.61
N ASP A 57 3.56 -16.27 -0.74
CA ASP A 57 4.30 -16.06 -1.99
C ASP A 57 3.80 -14.98 -2.97
N ASN A 58 2.68 -14.32 -2.66
CA ASN A 58 2.11 -13.26 -3.47
C ASN A 58 2.44 -11.87 -2.92
N SER A 59 2.69 -10.91 -3.81
CA SER A 59 2.95 -9.52 -3.43
C SER A 59 1.71 -8.83 -2.86
N LEU A 60 1.87 -8.07 -1.77
CA LEU A 60 0.80 -7.31 -1.13
C LEU A 60 0.14 -6.29 -2.08
N ILE A 61 0.95 -5.61 -2.89
CA ILE A 61 0.48 -4.73 -3.95
C ILE A 61 1.16 -5.10 -5.28
N GLN A 62 0.47 -4.87 -6.39
CA GLN A 62 0.94 -5.25 -7.72
C GLN A 62 0.80 -4.11 -8.73
N PRO A 63 1.73 -3.98 -9.69
CA PRO A 63 1.60 -3.02 -10.77
C PRO A 63 0.59 -3.51 -11.83
N MET A 64 -0.27 -2.62 -12.31
CA MET A 64 -1.30 -2.83 -13.34
C MET A 64 -0.95 -2.12 -14.66
N GLY A 65 0.36 -1.99 -14.96
CA GLY A 65 0.87 -1.28 -16.13
C GLY A 65 0.92 0.25 -15.95
N ARG A 66 1.16 0.98 -17.05
CA ARG A 66 1.30 2.44 -17.03
C ARG A 66 -0.04 3.14 -16.81
N ALA A 67 0.00 4.35 -16.24
CA ALA A 67 -1.18 5.21 -16.15
C ALA A 67 -1.62 5.71 -17.54
N LYS A 68 -2.90 6.06 -17.69
CA LYS A 68 -3.49 6.48 -18.98
C LYS A 68 -2.82 7.73 -19.57
N ASN A 69 -2.30 8.61 -18.71
CA ASN A 69 -1.54 9.80 -19.10
C ASN A 69 -0.05 9.51 -19.41
N GLY A 70 0.36 8.24 -19.42
CA GLY A 70 1.74 7.82 -19.71
C GLY A 70 2.75 7.98 -18.57
N VAL A 71 2.37 8.64 -17.46
CA VAL A 71 3.27 8.97 -16.35
C VAL A 71 3.06 8.03 -15.17
N GLY A 72 4.11 7.27 -14.84
CA GLY A 72 4.12 6.36 -13.70
C GLY A 72 3.31 5.07 -13.90
N LEU A 73 3.34 4.22 -12.87
CA LEU A 73 2.62 2.95 -12.82
C LEU A 73 1.29 3.12 -12.09
N ARG A 74 0.37 2.23 -12.43
CA ARG A 74 -0.85 1.96 -11.69
C ARG A 74 -0.61 0.80 -10.73
N TRP A 75 -1.22 0.84 -9.56
CA TRP A 75 -1.02 -0.14 -8.50
C TRP A 75 -2.35 -0.61 -7.93
N VAL A 76 -2.42 -1.87 -7.52
CA VAL A 76 -3.61 -2.46 -6.90
C VAL A 76 -3.22 -3.27 -5.67
N LEU A 77 -4.12 -3.32 -4.68
CA LEU A 77 -3.99 -4.21 -3.54
C LEU A 77 -4.31 -5.64 -3.95
N ASN A 78 -3.48 -6.60 -3.57
CA ASN A 78 -3.83 -8.01 -3.70
C ASN A 78 -4.76 -8.41 -2.54
N LYS A 79 -6.07 -8.27 -2.75
CA LYS A 79 -7.09 -8.57 -1.76
C LYS A 79 -7.27 -10.08 -1.51
N ASP A 80 -6.82 -10.93 -2.42
CA ASP A 80 -7.00 -12.39 -2.31
C ASP A 80 -6.08 -13.01 -1.27
N ILE A 81 -5.00 -12.32 -0.91
CA ILE A 81 -3.99 -12.79 0.05
C ILE A 81 -4.10 -12.14 1.43
N ILE A 82 -5.05 -11.21 1.60
CA ILE A 82 -5.22 -10.42 2.82
C ILE A 82 -6.70 -10.26 3.19
N ASP A 83 -7.02 -10.47 4.47
CA ASP A 83 -8.32 -10.06 5.00
C ASP A 83 -8.32 -8.53 5.17
N VAL A 84 -9.01 -7.83 4.27
CA VAL A 84 -9.03 -6.36 4.21
C VAL A 84 -9.51 -5.76 5.52
N TYR A 85 -10.56 -6.32 6.14
CA TYR A 85 -11.12 -5.78 7.37
C TYR A 85 -10.14 -5.91 8.53
N ARG A 86 -9.55 -7.11 8.71
CA ARG A 86 -8.53 -7.32 9.76
C ARG A 86 -7.29 -6.46 9.53
N ALA A 87 -6.85 -6.33 8.28
CA ALA A 87 -5.72 -5.48 7.93
C ALA A 87 -5.99 -4.01 8.23
N GLN A 88 -7.20 -3.49 7.95
CA GLN A 88 -7.57 -2.13 8.30
C GLN A 88 -7.49 -1.88 9.80
N LEU A 89 -8.01 -2.80 10.62
CA LEU A 89 -7.94 -2.69 12.08
C LEU A 89 -6.50 -2.69 12.58
N GLU A 90 -5.68 -3.61 12.08
CA GLU A 90 -4.28 -3.74 12.50
C GLU A 90 -3.44 -2.53 12.07
N VAL A 91 -3.59 -2.07 10.83
CA VAL A 91 -2.90 -0.86 10.33
C VAL A 91 -3.33 0.37 11.13
N LYS A 92 -4.62 0.52 11.44
CA LYS A 92 -5.11 1.63 12.28
C LYS A 92 -4.50 1.59 13.68
N ARG A 93 -4.43 0.40 14.30
CA ARG A 93 -3.81 0.19 15.62
C ARG A 93 -2.32 0.57 15.61
N LEU A 94 -1.57 0.10 14.61
CA LEU A 94 -0.15 0.38 14.48
C LEU A 94 0.13 1.86 14.20
N LEU A 95 -0.63 2.51 13.31
CA LEU A 95 -0.48 3.95 13.06
C LEU A 95 -0.72 4.78 14.34
N ALA A 96 -1.64 4.34 15.21
CA ALA A 96 -1.88 5.00 16.48
C ALA A 96 -0.71 4.86 17.47
N SER A 97 0.11 3.81 17.37
CA SER A 97 1.27 3.61 18.25
C SER A 97 2.52 4.40 17.85
N TYR A 98 2.51 5.07 16.70
CA TYR A 98 3.58 5.98 16.26
C TYR A 98 3.37 7.42 16.75
N LYS A 99 2.27 7.69 17.46
CA LYS A 99 1.95 9.01 18.03
C LYS A 99 2.62 9.22 19.38
#